data_AF-A0A3B6GNV5-F1
#
_entry.id   AF-A0A3B6GNV5-F1
#
_cell.length_a   1.000
_cell.length_b   1.000
_cell.length_c   1.000
_cell.angle_alpha   90.00
_cell.angle_beta   90.00
_cell.angle_gamma   90.00
#
_symmetry.space_group_name_H-M   'P 1'
#
loop_
_entity.id
_entity.type
_entity.pdbx_description
1 polymer ?
#
loop_
_entity_poly.entity_id
_entity_poly.type
_entity_poly.pdbx_seq_one_letter_code
_entity_poly.pdbx_strand_id
1 'polypeptide(L)'
;MEIMHKATESAYDEDNGKGKDVSSMEENDPWNPSYRCAPRPCKDLTDNVKLMKEVLQEKHVLFAVSRATQTIVPDRTPQSMNDAFVNKLPRLVPILEKDSVRLFLNLFKHDSVGLAWGFVMTPPTFNQMIVQNALRCAKVALEGKAPELNGHRANPNYMNSRGYFPLHQAAEMFSADMIKLLFHYGASANLRTSGPEVIEGLLPLHVAVENACRHKFLEENLLPDKENTDYVYRLIQLVCLPEMKIFLDTVRLIAERTDDLVVEVWKYIKDGKLAETAVLLLAAQKKIRMGSCLKPDGYSKADGFAILSNLCTEDAVAIDLEITQNRVGKKQQLKAEKNLKHMALMLVIAISEAGEALDSYIRAHPEVPNAMQVAHVEVLKGVSSILKNHGFCPTGECINIENLYFFYADHMINNHPGCPMKSCPTNMGMLQLIRICP
;
A
#
# COMPACT_ATOMS: atom_id res chain seq x y z
N MET A 1 63.40 5.43 -1.98
CA MET A 1 63.19 6.88 -2.16
C MET A 1 61.77 7.02 -2.67
N GLU A 2 60.90 7.67 -1.88
CA GLU A 2 59.60 8.23 -2.31
C GLU A 2 58.49 7.21 -2.70
N ILE A 3 57.28 7.13 -2.13
CA ILE A 3 56.49 7.92 -1.17
C ILE A 3 55.50 6.94 -0.53
N MET A 4 55.60 6.71 0.79
CA MET A 4 54.51 6.25 1.66
C MET A 4 54.93 6.56 3.11
N HIS A 5 53.96 6.96 3.94
CA HIS A 5 54.06 7.33 5.36
C HIS A 5 54.61 8.72 5.73
N LYS A 6 53.68 9.66 5.97
CA LYS A 6 53.46 10.33 7.28
C LYS A 6 52.52 11.53 7.11
N ALA A 7 51.42 11.54 7.86
CA ALA A 7 50.95 12.71 8.60
C ALA A 7 49.65 12.37 9.37
N THR A 8 49.82 11.68 10.49
CA THR A 8 48.98 11.90 11.67
C THR A 8 49.67 12.97 12.54
N GLU A 9 48.86 13.86 13.11
CA GLU A 9 49.15 14.80 14.21
C GLU A 9 49.96 16.07 13.90
N SER A 10 49.27 17.20 13.74
CA SER A 10 49.07 18.18 14.84
C SER A 10 48.64 19.55 14.28
N ALA A 11 47.53 20.06 14.80
CA ALA A 11 47.26 21.50 14.95
C ALA A 11 46.05 21.63 15.87
N TYR A 12 46.34 21.70 17.17
CA TYR A 12 45.49 22.43 18.10
C TYR A 12 45.59 23.91 17.71
N ASP A 13 44.46 24.56 17.50
CA ASP A 13 44.27 25.91 18.04
C ASP A 13 42.79 26.18 18.29
N GLU A 14 42.57 26.84 19.42
CA GLU A 14 41.32 27.13 20.08
C GLU A 14 40.45 28.11 19.26
N ASP A 15 39.15 27.80 19.12
CA ASP A 15 38.15 28.86 18.98
C ASP A 15 36.93 28.56 19.85
N ASN A 16 36.80 29.34 20.91
CA ASN A 16 35.72 29.31 21.87
C ASN A 16 34.51 30.05 21.29
N GLY A 17 33.56 29.30 20.72
CA GLY A 17 32.32 29.86 20.19
C GLY A 17 31.12 28.96 20.39
N LYS A 18 30.57 28.93 21.62
CA LYS A 18 29.23 28.43 22.03
C LYS A 18 28.47 27.58 20.98
N GLY A 19 28.86 26.32 20.84
CA GLY A 19 28.08 25.31 20.14
C GLY A 19 26.91 24.85 21.00
N LYS A 20 25.68 25.02 20.50
CA LYS A 20 24.50 24.35 21.05
C LYS A 20 24.72 22.84 21.02
N ASP A 21 24.42 22.17 22.12
CA ASP A 21 24.43 20.72 22.27
C ASP A 21 23.64 20.03 21.14
N VAL A 22 24.36 19.50 20.15
CA VAL A 22 23.85 18.56 19.13
C VAL A 22 24.58 17.23 19.36
N SER A 23 24.34 16.60 20.52
CA SER A 23 25.05 15.39 20.94
C SER A 23 24.13 14.27 21.45
N SER A 24 22.87 14.19 21.02
CA SER A 24 21.94 13.17 21.56
C SER A 24 21.12 12.37 20.55
N MET A 25 21.40 12.43 19.25
CA MET A 25 20.66 11.65 18.24
C MET A 25 21.47 10.56 17.51
N GLU A 26 22.80 10.60 17.49
CA GLU A 26 23.61 9.57 16.82
C GLU A 26 23.85 8.31 17.67
N GLU A 27 23.64 8.36 18.99
CA GLU A 27 24.00 7.26 19.90
C GLU A 27 23.07 6.03 19.80
N ASN A 28 21.97 6.13 19.04
CA ASN A 28 20.84 5.20 19.04
C ASN A 28 20.31 4.87 17.61
N ASP A 29 21.19 4.55 16.66
CA ASP A 29 20.80 4.07 15.31
C ASP A 29 20.74 2.52 15.25
N PRO A 30 19.58 1.88 14.96
CA PRO A 30 19.49 0.43 14.75
C PRO A 30 20.44 -0.14 13.67
N TRP A 31 20.82 0.68 12.69
CA TRP A 31 21.67 0.31 11.56
C TRP A 31 23.16 0.39 11.89
N ASN A 32 23.53 1.25 12.83
CA ASN A 32 24.89 1.44 13.31
C ASN A 32 24.86 1.56 14.83
N PRO A 33 24.51 0.48 15.55
CA PRO A 33 24.45 0.54 16.99
C PRO A 33 25.85 0.88 17.49
N SER A 34 25.93 1.90 18.36
CA SER A 34 27.13 2.13 19.14
C SER A 34 27.44 0.81 19.84
N TYR A 35 28.49 0.12 19.39
CA TYR A 35 28.98 -1.04 20.10
C TYR A 35 29.55 -0.49 21.41
N ARG A 36 28.70 -0.24 22.41
CA ARG A 36 29.14 -0.39 23.81
C ARG A 36 29.77 -1.76 23.80
N CYS A 37 31.10 -1.77 23.89
CA CYS A 37 31.94 -2.93 23.66
C CYS A 37 31.24 -4.15 24.20
N ALA A 38 31.11 -5.21 23.38
CA ALA A 38 30.69 -6.53 23.84
C ALA A 38 31.32 -6.71 25.23
N PRO A 39 30.51 -6.92 26.27
CA PRO A 39 31.02 -6.85 27.63
C PRO A 39 32.25 -7.73 27.71
N ARG A 40 33.38 -7.19 28.21
CA ARG A 40 34.49 -8.07 28.60
C ARG A 40 33.85 -9.16 29.45
N PRO A 41 33.97 -10.45 29.11
CA PRO A 41 33.23 -11.50 29.80
C PRO A 41 33.46 -11.33 31.29
N CYS A 42 32.40 -10.95 32.02
CA CYS A 42 32.49 -10.86 33.47
C CYS A 42 32.79 -12.26 33.96
N LYS A 43 33.65 -12.36 34.98
CA LYS A 43 34.04 -13.65 35.56
C LYS A 43 32.83 -14.40 36.16
N ASP A 44 31.73 -13.70 36.43
CA ASP A 44 30.47 -14.25 36.93
C ASP A 44 29.41 -14.40 35.81
N LEU A 45 28.84 -15.60 35.71
CA LEU A 45 27.76 -15.95 34.79
C LEU A 45 26.50 -15.11 35.04
N THR A 46 26.25 -14.74 36.30
CA THR A 46 25.07 -13.96 36.71
C THR A 46 25.10 -12.54 36.14
N ASP A 47 26.28 -11.91 36.16
CA ASP A 47 26.49 -10.57 35.62
C ASP A 47 26.38 -10.55 34.09
N ASN A 48 26.88 -11.59 33.40
CA ASN A 48 26.73 -11.72 31.96
C ASN A 48 25.26 -11.88 31.54
N VAL A 49 24.46 -12.65 32.29
CA VAL A 49 23.03 -12.82 32.04
C VAL A 49 22.27 -11.51 32.27
N LYS A 50 22.61 -10.76 33.32
CA LYS A 50 22.01 -9.44 33.60
C LYS A 50 22.27 -8.47 32.47
N LEU A 51 23.51 -8.40 31.99
CA LEU A 51 23.93 -7.49 30.94
C LEU A 51 23.32 -7.85 29.57
N MET A 52 23.17 -9.13 29.25
CA MET A 52 22.45 -9.56 28.04
C MET A 52 20.97 -9.14 28.07
N LYS A 53 20.32 -9.18 29.24
CA LYS A 53 18.94 -8.70 29.39
C LYS A 53 18.85 -7.18 29.20
N GLU A 54 19.81 -6.42 29.73
CA GLU A 54 19.88 -4.97 29.57
C GLU A 54 20.04 -4.58 28.08
N VAL A 55 20.98 -5.21 27.36
CA VAL A 55 21.16 -4.99 25.91
C VAL A 55 19.91 -5.34 25.12
N LEU A 56 19.21 -6.43 25.46
CA LEU A 56 17.97 -6.81 24.78
C LEU A 56 16.85 -5.78 25.06
N GLN A 57 16.77 -5.25 26.28
CA GLN A 57 15.82 -4.20 26.64
C GLN A 57 16.10 -2.89 25.91
N GLU A 58 17.36 -2.48 25.79
CA GLU A 58 17.78 -1.31 25.00
C GLU A 58 17.37 -1.47 23.54
N LYS A 59 17.62 -2.65 22.93
CA LYS A 59 17.16 -2.97 21.56
C LYS A 59 15.63 -2.83 21.43
N HIS A 60 14.87 -3.31 22.41
CA HIS A 60 13.41 -3.18 22.39
C HIS A 60 12.94 -1.72 22.39
N VAL A 61 13.54 -0.87 23.23
CA VAL A 61 13.22 0.56 23.29
C VAL A 61 13.59 1.24 21.97
N LEU A 62 14.76 0.93 21.42
CA LEU A 62 15.24 1.48 20.15
C LEU A 62 14.26 1.21 18.99
N PHE A 63 13.78 -0.02 18.88
CA PHE A 63 12.80 -0.39 17.85
C PHE A 63 11.42 0.20 18.11
N ALA A 64 11.02 0.40 19.37
CA ALA A 64 9.77 1.08 19.68
C ALA A 64 9.82 2.54 19.21
N VAL A 65 10.93 3.24 19.48
CA VAL A 65 11.15 4.62 19.01
C VAL A 65 11.18 4.67 17.49
N SER A 66 11.96 3.81 16.83
CA SER A 66 12.08 3.79 15.36
C SER A 66 10.77 3.45 14.64
N ARG A 67 9.81 2.77 15.29
CA ARG A 67 8.47 2.52 14.73
C ARG A 67 7.51 3.67 14.98
N ALA A 68 7.69 4.41 16.07
CA ALA A 68 6.88 5.58 16.39
C ALA A 68 7.21 6.77 15.50
N THR A 69 8.44 6.85 14.97
CA THR A 69 8.83 7.88 14.02
C THR A 69 8.17 7.65 12.66
N GLN A 70 7.28 8.57 12.25
CA GLN A 70 6.65 8.57 10.92
C GLN A 70 7.58 9.14 9.82
N THR A 71 8.89 9.15 10.05
CA THR A 71 9.90 9.63 9.11
C THR A 71 10.24 8.55 8.08
N ILE A 72 10.52 8.97 6.85
CA ILE A 72 11.08 8.08 5.82
C ILE A 72 12.47 7.64 6.30
N VAL A 73 12.61 6.34 6.58
CA VAL A 73 13.91 5.74 6.89
C VAL A 73 14.38 4.98 5.65
N PRO A 74 15.39 5.49 4.92
CA PRO A 74 15.90 4.83 3.73
C PRO A 74 16.61 3.52 4.09
N ASP A 75 16.70 2.61 3.11
CA ASP A 75 17.52 1.41 3.22
C ASP A 75 19.00 1.80 3.41
N ARG A 76 19.58 1.48 4.56
CA ARG A 76 21.00 1.69 4.86
C ARG A 76 21.81 0.39 4.73
N THR A 77 21.23 -0.65 4.12
CA THR A 77 21.92 -1.93 3.91
C THR A 77 23.11 -1.72 2.96
N PRO A 78 24.34 -2.06 3.37
CA PRO A 78 25.49 -1.96 2.49
C PRO A 78 25.32 -2.80 1.22
N GLN A 79 25.88 -2.34 0.09
CA GLN A 79 25.75 -3.06 -1.18
C GLN A 79 26.27 -4.51 -1.10
N SER A 80 27.35 -4.75 -0.36
CA SER A 80 27.87 -6.11 -0.12
C SER A 80 26.85 -7.04 0.55
N MET A 81 25.99 -6.51 1.42
CA MET A 81 24.91 -7.26 2.06
C MET A 81 23.74 -7.50 1.11
N ASN A 82 23.44 -6.53 0.22
CA ASN A 82 22.47 -6.73 -0.86
C ASN A 82 22.93 -7.82 -1.83
N ASP A 83 24.20 -7.82 -2.22
CA ASP A 83 24.78 -8.85 -3.10
C ASP A 83 24.75 -10.23 -2.41
N ALA A 84 25.07 -10.27 -1.11
CA ALA A 84 24.96 -11.49 -0.30
C ALA A 84 23.51 -11.99 -0.19
N PHE A 85 22.53 -11.08 -0.07
CA PHE A 85 21.10 -11.40 -0.02
C PHE A 85 20.64 -12.11 -1.30
N VAL A 86 21.06 -11.65 -2.48
CA VAL A 86 20.72 -12.28 -3.76
C VAL A 86 21.13 -13.76 -3.77
N ASN A 87 22.31 -14.08 -3.22
CA ASN A 87 22.79 -15.46 -3.11
C ASN A 87 21.96 -16.33 -2.14
N LYS A 88 21.14 -15.72 -1.26
CA LYS A 88 20.24 -16.45 -0.33
C LYS A 88 18.90 -16.79 -0.94
N LEU A 89 18.45 -16.04 -1.96
CA LEU A 89 17.11 -16.20 -2.55
C LEU A 89 16.75 -17.64 -2.92
N PRO A 90 17.62 -18.45 -3.57
CA PRO A 90 17.26 -19.83 -3.94
C PRO A 90 16.90 -20.74 -2.76
N ARG A 91 17.43 -20.45 -1.57
CA ARG A 91 17.12 -21.20 -0.33
C ARG A 91 16.00 -20.54 0.46
N LEU A 92 15.95 -19.21 0.47
CA LEU A 92 14.98 -18.43 1.24
C LEU A 92 13.58 -18.51 0.64
N VAL A 93 13.43 -18.36 -0.68
CA VAL A 93 12.11 -18.32 -1.34
C VAL A 93 11.29 -19.60 -1.07
N PRO A 94 11.81 -20.83 -1.27
CA PRO A 94 11.04 -22.05 -0.99
C PRO A 94 10.65 -22.23 0.49
N ILE A 95 11.42 -21.62 1.41
CA ILE A 95 11.09 -21.62 2.84
C ILE A 95 9.89 -20.70 3.10
N LEU A 96 9.89 -19.53 2.48
CA LEU A 96 8.85 -18.51 2.63
C LEU A 96 7.56 -18.90 1.89
N GLU A 97 7.64 -19.53 0.72
CA GLU A 97 6.48 -20.11 0.01
C GLU A 97 5.73 -21.13 0.88
N LYS A 98 6.46 -21.90 1.69
CA LYS A 98 5.89 -22.84 2.68
C LYS A 98 5.51 -22.17 4.00
N ASP A 99 5.79 -20.88 4.12
CA ASP A 99 5.71 -20.08 5.34
C ASP A 99 6.31 -20.81 6.56
N SER A 100 7.47 -21.45 6.36
CA SER A 100 8.05 -22.38 7.33
C SER A 100 9.00 -21.67 8.31
N VAL A 101 8.44 -21.18 9.42
CA VAL A 101 9.18 -20.50 10.51
C VAL A 101 10.42 -21.29 10.95
N ARG A 102 10.29 -22.60 11.18
CA ARG A 102 11.41 -23.45 11.64
C ARG A 102 12.60 -23.39 10.68
N LEU A 103 12.34 -23.52 9.37
CA LEU A 103 13.39 -23.50 8.35
C LEU A 103 13.96 -22.09 8.18
N PHE A 104 13.13 -21.05 8.30
CA PHE A 104 13.57 -19.66 8.25
C PHE A 104 14.53 -19.34 9.42
N LEU A 105 14.15 -19.68 10.65
CA LEU A 105 14.99 -19.48 11.83
C LEU A 105 16.29 -20.29 11.75
N ASN A 106 16.23 -21.52 11.24
CA ASN A 106 17.42 -22.34 11.02
C ASN A 106 18.37 -21.71 9.99
N LEU A 107 17.83 -21.19 8.87
CA LEU A 107 18.62 -20.47 7.88
C LEU A 107 19.26 -19.23 8.50
N PHE A 108 18.47 -18.41 9.21
CA PHE A 108 18.96 -17.18 9.82
C PHE A 108 20.05 -17.47 10.87
N LYS A 109 19.89 -18.49 11.72
CA LYS A 109 20.86 -18.86 12.75
C LYS A 109 22.23 -19.21 12.18
N HIS A 110 22.27 -19.93 11.07
CA HIS A 110 23.50 -20.47 10.50
C HIS A 110 24.09 -19.61 9.39
N ASP A 111 23.28 -18.74 8.79
CA ASP A 111 23.65 -18.01 7.57
C ASP A 111 22.90 -16.67 7.47
N SER A 112 23.07 -15.81 8.49
CA SER A 112 22.43 -14.49 8.58
C SER A 112 23.03 -13.44 7.66
N VAL A 113 24.17 -13.71 7.01
CA VAL A 113 24.84 -12.75 6.13
C VAL A 113 23.96 -12.44 4.92
N GLY A 114 23.70 -11.16 4.69
CA GLY A 114 22.72 -10.66 3.72
C GLY A 114 21.28 -10.60 4.24
N LEU A 115 20.94 -11.35 5.31
CA LEU A 115 19.59 -11.35 5.90
C LEU A 115 19.38 -10.24 6.95
N ALA A 116 20.45 -9.79 7.58
CA ALA A 116 20.42 -8.76 8.61
C ALA A 116 21.69 -7.90 8.60
N TRP A 117 21.57 -6.66 9.08
CA TRP A 117 22.67 -5.72 9.28
C TRP A 117 22.42 -4.86 10.52
N GLY A 118 23.44 -4.62 11.35
CA GLY A 118 23.26 -3.97 12.65
C GLY A 118 22.33 -4.78 13.54
N PHE A 119 21.22 -4.20 14.00
CA PHE A 119 20.12 -4.93 14.67
C PHE A 119 18.89 -5.12 13.77
N VAL A 120 18.98 -4.75 12.50
CA VAL A 120 17.88 -4.69 11.56
C VAL A 120 17.88 -5.96 10.70
N MET A 121 16.74 -6.65 10.65
CA MET A 121 16.50 -7.57 9.54
C MET A 121 16.32 -6.73 8.28
N THR A 122 17.15 -6.96 7.27
CA THR A 122 17.28 -6.02 6.15
C THR A 122 15.94 -5.85 5.42
N PRO A 123 15.63 -4.64 4.90
CA PRO A 123 14.42 -4.40 4.12
C PRO A 123 14.23 -5.39 2.95
N PRO A 124 15.26 -5.79 2.17
CA PRO A 124 15.12 -6.85 1.16
C PRO A 124 14.63 -8.19 1.73
N THR A 125 15.16 -8.61 2.89
CA THR A 125 14.76 -9.86 3.55
C THR A 125 13.32 -9.82 4.01
N PHE A 126 12.93 -8.75 4.69
CA PHE A 126 11.58 -8.61 5.18
C PHE A 126 10.58 -8.42 4.02
N ASN A 127 10.96 -7.67 2.99
CA ASN A 127 10.16 -7.51 1.78
C ASN A 127 9.89 -8.86 1.09
N GLN A 128 10.90 -9.74 1.05
CA GLN A 128 10.72 -11.07 0.46
C GLN A 128 9.69 -11.91 1.22
N MET A 129 9.56 -11.75 2.55
CA MET A 129 8.50 -12.40 3.32
C MET A 129 7.11 -11.90 2.95
N ILE A 130 6.99 -10.61 2.64
CA ILE A 130 5.72 -9.97 2.25
C ILE A 130 5.30 -10.44 0.86
N VAL A 131 6.23 -10.41 -0.11
CA VAL A 131 5.98 -10.86 -1.48
C VAL A 131 5.56 -12.34 -1.53
N GLN A 132 6.13 -13.18 -0.67
CA GLN A 132 5.75 -14.60 -0.56
C GLN A 132 4.53 -14.85 0.33
N ASN A 133 3.91 -13.78 0.85
CA ASN A 133 2.81 -13.83 1.80
C ASN A 133 3.06 -14.76 3.00
N ALA A 134 4.32 -14.82 3.46
CA ALA A 134 4.78 -15.69 4.54
C ALA A 134 4.42 -15.13 5.92
N LEU A 135 3.13 -15.16 6.26
CA LEU A 135 2.57 -14.50 7.45
C LEU A 135 3.25 -14.90 8.76
N ARG A 136 3.52 -16.20 8.98
CA ARG A 136 4.16 -16.65 10.22
C ARG A 136 5.62 -16.23 10.27
N CYS A 137 6.34 -16.31 9.16
CA CYS A 137 7.73 -15.83 9.09
C CYS A 137 7.82 -14.31 9.32
N ALA A 138 6.95 -13.54 8.66
CA ALA A 138 6.85 -12.10 8.82
C ALA A 138 6.53 -11.71 10.27
N LYS A 139 5.61 -12.43 10.93
CA LYS A 139 5.30 -12.23 12.35
C LYS A 139 6.52 -12.43 13.23
N VAL A 140 7.23 -13.53 13.05
CA VAL A 140 8.44 -13.83 13.85
C VAL A 140 9.54 -12.79 13.62
N ALA A 141 9.73 -12.35 12.38
CA ALA A 141 10.64 -11.27 12.02
C ALA A 141 10.25 -9.93 12.68
N LEU A 142 8.94 -9.61 12.67
CA LEU A 142 8.39 -8.41 13.31
C LEU A 142 8.41 -8.48 14.83
N GLU A 143 8.46 -9.65 15.45
CA GLU A 143 8.59 -9.82 16.90
C GLU A 143 10.05 -9.71 17.35
N GLY A 144 10.97 -10.36 16.63
CA GLY A 144 12.40 -10.37 16.98
C GLY A 144 12.72 -11.12 18.27
N LYS A 145 11.76 -11.89 18.82
CA LYS A 145 11.89 -12.60 20.11
C LYS A 145 12.55 -13.97 20.00
N ALA A 146 12.59 -14.54 18.80
CA ALA A 146 13.18 -15.85 18.58
C ALA A 146 14.70 -15.80 18.84
N PRO A 147 15.26 -16.72 19.65
CA PRO A 147 16.68 -16.69 20.00
C PRO A 147 17.59 -16.81 18.77
N GLU A 148 17.14 -17.51 17.72
CA GLU A 148 17.86 -17.64 16.45
C GLU A 148 18.07 -16.31 15.72
N LEU A 149 17.21 -15.31 15.99
CA LEU A 149 17.36 -13.97 15.41
C LEU A 149 18.40 -13.13 16.16
N ASN A 150 18.87 -13.55 17.35
CA ASN A 150 19.84 -12.81 18.17
C ASN A 150 19.46 -11.33 18.40
N GLY A 151 18.16 -11.07 18.56
CA GLY A 151 17.60 -9.72 18.74
C GLY A 151 17.52 -8.89 17.46
N HIS A 152 17.82 -9.44 16.28
CA HIS A 152 17.49 -8.79 15.01
C HIS A 152 15.99 -8.80 14.79
N ARG A 153 15.48 -7.69 14.23
CA ARG A 153 14.05 -7.50 14.04
C ARG A 153 13.77 -6.73 12.75
N ALA A 154 12.65 -7.04 12.11
CA ALA A 154 12.14 -6.25 10.99
C ALA A 154 11.42 -4.99 11.48
N ASN A 155 11.47 -3.93 10.68
CA ASN A 155 10.68 -2.72 10.89
C ASN A 155 9.68 -2.55 9.73
N PRO A 156 8.36 -2.47 10.00
CA PRO A 156 7.37 -2.33 8.95
C PRO A 156 7.39 -0.95 8.25
N ASN A 157 8.16 0.01 8.76
CA ASN A 157 8.27 1.37 8.24
C ASN A 157 9.64 1.65 7.58
N TYR A 158 10.44 0.63 7.29
CA TYR A 158 11.69 0.82 6.52
C TYR A 158 11.44 0.68 5.04
N MET A 159 11.93 1.67 4.29
CA MET A 159 11.86 1.71 2.85
C MET A 159 12.92 0.75 2.27
N ASN A 160 12.57 -0.01 1.25
CA ASN A 160 13.53 -0.80 0.49
C ASN A 160 14.31 0.06 -0.51
N SER A 161 15.34 -0.50 -1.12
CA SER A 161 16.17 0.19 -2.13
C SER A 161 15.40 0.72 -3.34
N ARG A 162 14.23 0.12 -3.65
CA ARG A 162 13.37 0.58 -4.74
C ARG A 162 12.54 1.80 -4.35
N GLY A 163 12.36 2.08 -3.06
CA GLY A 163 11.53 3.21 -2.60
C GLY A 163 10.12 2.83 -2.14
N TYR A 164 9.85 1.54 -1.92
CA TYR A 164 8.60 1.04 -1.35
C TYR A 164 8.76 0.66 0.12
N PHE A 165 7.66 0.77 0.87
CA PHE A 165 7.55 0.25 2.23
C PHE A 165 6.81 -1.09 2.24
N PRO A 166 6.99 -1.91 3.29
CA PRO A 166 6.23 -3.13 3.53
C PRO A 166 4.74 -3.04 3.24
N LEU A 167 4.10 -1.93 3.63
CA LEU A 167 2.66 -1.76 3.45
C LEU A 167 2.25 -1.53 1.99
N HIS A 168 3.08 -0.87 1.17
CA HIS A 168 2.83 -0.76 -0.28
C HIS A 168 2.85 -2.13 -0.96
N GLN A 169 3.77 -2.99 -0.55
CA GLN A 169 3.93 -4.33 -1.14
C GLN A 169 2.78 -5.26 -0.70
N ALA A 170 2.35 -5.16 0.56
CA ALA A 170 1.15 -5.87 1.01
C ALA A 170 -0.14 -5.37 0.32
N ALA A 171 -0.22 -4.06 0.02
CA ALA A 171 -1.30 -3.45 -0.74
C ALA A 171 -1.33 -3.92 -2.20
N GLU A 172 -0.17 -3.99 -2.85
CA GLU A 172 0.01 -4.51 -4.21
C GLU A 172 -0.51 -5.96 -4.35
N MET A 173 -0.28 -6.78 -3.32
CA MET A 173 -0.72 -8.17 -3.30
C MET A 173 -2.15 -8.40 -2.79
N PHE A 174 -2.87 -7.33 -2.41
CA PHE A 174 -4.20 -7.41 -1.78
C PHE A 174 -4.26 -8.39 -0.59
N SER A 175 -3.16 -8.52 0.17
CA SER A 175 -3.08 -9.42 1.31
C SER A 175 -3.60 -8.75 2.57
N ALA A 176 -4.91 -8.87 2.80
CA ALA A 176 -5.59 -8.27 3.96
C ALA A 176 -4.96 -8.72 5.29
N ASP A 177 -4.56 -9.98 5.42
CA ASP A 177 -3.96 -10.49 6.66
C ASP A 177 -2.53 -9.97 6.88
N MET A 178 -1.76 -9.79 5.80
CA MET A 178 -0.44 -9.16 5.91
C MET A 178 -0.56 -7.68 6.29
N ILE A 179 -1.54 -6.96 5.72
CA ILE A 179 -1.84 -5.57 6.08
C ILE A 179 -2.23 -5.47 7.57
N LYS A 180 -3.14 -6.34 8.05
CA LYS A 180 -3.52 -6.40 9.48
C LYS A 180 -2.30 -6.67 10.37
N LEU A 181 -1.43 -7.60 9.95
CA LEU A 181 -0.20 -7.92 10.68
C LEU A 181 0.74 -6.71 10.76
N LEU A 182 1.02 -6.06 9.63
CA LEU A 182 1.87 -4.87 9.57
C LEU A 182 1.32 -3.75 10.46
N PHE A 183 0.00 -3.50 10.38
CA PHE A 183 -0.71 -2.55 11.21
C PHE A 183 -0.69 -2.87 12.71
N HIS A 184 -0.74 -4.15 13.07
CA HIS A 184 -0.59 -4.59 14.46
C HIS A 184 0.80 -4.24 15.01
N TYR A 185 1.83 -4.30 14.17
CA TYR A 185 3.22 -3.99 14.55
C TYR A 185 3.66 -2.54 14.31
N GLY A 186 2.72 -1.63 14.03
CA GLY A 186 2.97 -0.19 13.94
C GLY A 186 3.29 0.34 12.55
N ALA A 187 2.90 -0.37 11.48
CA ALA A 187 3.00 0.18 10.13
C ALA A 187 2.17 1.46 9.98
N SER A 188 2.75 2.49 9.35
CA SER A 188 2.04 3.72 9.01
C SER A 188 1.42 3.62 7.61
N ALA A 189 0.13 3.96 7.49
CA ALA A 189 -0.56 4.06 6.20
C ALA A 189 -0.23 5.35 5.43
N ASN A 190 0.53 6.26 6.03
CA ASN A 190 0.81 7.60 5.52
C ASN A 190 2.24 7.76 4.96
N LEU A 191 3.04 6.69 4.95
CA LEU A 191 4.36 6.72 4.34
C LEU A 191 4.23 6.74 2.81
N ARG A 192 4.90 7.70 2.18
CA ARG A 192 4.90 7.86 0.73
C ARG A 192 6.15 7.24 0.12
N THR A 193 6.00 6.61 -1.03
CA THR A 193 7.12 6.15 -1.85
C THR A 193 8.08 7.30 -2.15
N SER A 194 9.37 7.00 -2.20
CA SER A 194 10.41 7.96 -2.54
C SER A 194 11.62 7.22 -3.12
N GLY A 195 12.20 7.76 -4.19
CA GLY A 195 13.34 7.17 -4.86
C GLY A 195 13.24 7.26 -6.38
N PRO A 196 14.38 7.08 -7.09
CA PRO A 196 14.44 7.27 -8.54
C PRO A 196 13.76 6.14 -9.33
N GLU A 197 13.52 4.98 -8.71
CA GLU A 197 12.97 3.78 -9.37
C GLU A 197 11.45 3.66 -9.18
N VAL A 198 10.80 4.64 -8.55
CA VAL A 198 9.37 4.60 -8.21
C VAL A 198 8.68 5.92 -8.51
N ILE A 199 7.36 5.84 -8.69
CA ILE A 199 6.51 7.02 -8.70
C ILE A 199 6.58 7.64 -7.30
N GLU A 200 7.10 8.85 -7.21
CA GLU A 200 7.27 9.55 -5.96
C GLU A 200 5.91 9.96 -5.36
N GLY A 201 5.80 9.89 -4.04
CA GLY A 201 4.64 10.44 -3.35
C GLY A 201 3.43 9.52 -3.24
N LEU A 202 3.51 8.24 -3.59
CA LEU A 202 2.38 7.32 -3.51
C LEU A 202 2.20 6.74 -2.10
N LEU A 203 0.96 6.76 -1.60
CA LEU A 203 0.54 6.05 -0.39
C LEU A 203 0.31 4.57 -0.71
N PRO A 204 0.35 3.67 0.29
CA PRO A 204 -0.11 2.29 0.13
C PRO A 204 -1.55 2.22 -0.40
N LEU A 205 -2.38 3.19 -0.01
CA LEU A 205 -3.74 3.36 -0.50
C LEU A 205 -3.79 3.53 -2.02
N HIS A 206 -2.92 4.36 -2.59
CA HIS A 206 -2.88 4.58 -4.04
C HIS A 206 -2.50 3.31 -4.79
N VAL A 207 -1.52 2.55 -4.27
CA VAL A 207 -1.12 1.27 -4.86
C VAL A 207 -2.30 0.30 -4.91
N ALA A 208 -3.06 0.17 -3.81
CA ALA A 208 -4.24 -0.70 -3.79
C ALA A 208 -5.33 -0.22 -4.77
N VAL A 209 -5.63 1.08 -4.80
CA VAL A 209 -6.68 1.65 -5.67
C VAL A 209 -6.32 1.51 -7.15
N GLU A 210 -5.09 1.87 -7.54
CA GLU A 210 -4.65 1.80 -8.94
C GLU A 210 -4.58 0.36 -9.43
N ASN A 211 -4.06 -0.58 -8.62
CA ASN A 211 -4.02 -1.98 -9.00
C ASN A 211 -5.42 -2.62 -9.05
N ALA A 212 -6.36 -2.17 -8.21
CA ALA A 212 -7.75 -2.64 -8.29
C ALA A 212 -8.39 -2.26 -9.64
N CYS A 213 -8.04 -1.08 -10.17
CA CYS A 213 -8.56 -0.56 -11.43
C CYS A 213 -7.90 -1.19 -12.67
N ARG A 214 -6.74 -1.84 -12.51
CA ARG A 214 -6.10 -2.66 -13.56
C ARG A 214 -6.63 -4.09 -13.64
N HIS A 215 -7.57 -4.45 -12.77
CA HIS A 215 -8.23 -5.74 -12.92
C HIS A 215 -9.12 -5.72 -14.17
N LYS A 216 -9.12 -6.80 -14.96
CA LYS A 216 -9.82 -6.90 -16.26
C LYS A 216 -11.27 -6.41 -16.29
N PHE A 217 -12.00 -6.55 -15.17
CA PHE A 217 -13.38 -6.07 -15.05
C PHE A 217 -13.51 -4.55 -15.17
N LEU A 218 -12.49 -3.80 -14.79
CA LEU A 218 -12.45 -2.35 -14.93
C LEU A 218 -11.65 -1.96 -16.17
N GLU A 219 -10.45 -2.50 -16.37
CA GLU A 219 -9.57 -2.11 -17.49
C GLU A 219 -10.19 -2.33 -18.89
N GLU A 220 -10.80 -3.50 -19.13
CA GLU A 220 -11.32 -3.86 -20.46
C GLU A 220 -12.76 -3.39 -20.70
N ASN A 221 -13.49 -3.00 -19.65
CA ASN A 221 -14.91 -2.65 -19.73
C ASN A 221 -15.20 -1.15 -19.63
N LEU A 222 -14.18 -0.33 -19.32
CA LEU A 222 -14.32 1.10 -19.04
C LEU A 222 -13.65 1.99 -20.08
N LEU A 223 -13.69 1.64 -21.37
CA LEU A 223 -13.41 2.66 -22.39
C LEU A 223 -14.49 3.75 -22.25
N PRO A 224 -14.14 4.97 -21.82
CA PRO A 224 -15.13 6.00 -21.61
C PRO A 224 -15.62 6.44 -22.99
N ASP A 225 -16.81 6.00 -23.37
CA ASP A 225 -17.57 6.73 -24.38
C ASP A 225 -17.91 8.09 -23.77
N LYS A 226 -17.18 9.13 -24.18
CA LYS A 226 -17.14 10.46 -23.55
C LYS A 226 -18.49 11.19 -23.56
N GLU A 227 -19.49 10.64 -24.23
CA GLU A 227 -20.84 11.19 -24.33
C GLU A 227 -21.90 10.41 -23.53
N ASN A 228 -21.54 9.29 -22.88
CA ASN A 228 -22.52 8.42 -22.21
C ASN A 228 -22.52 8.58 -20.68
N THR A 229 -23.57 9.20 -20.13
CA THR A 229 -23.80 9.32 -18.68
C THR A 229 -24.09 7.98 -18.01
N ASP A 230 -24.48 6.94 -18.76
CA ASP A 230 -24.60 5.57 -18.26
C ASP A 230 -23.23 4.98 -17.86
N TYR A 231 -22.11 5.61 -18.23
CA TYR A 231 -20.77 5.19 -17.80
C TYR A 231 -20.64 5.17 -16.28
N VAL A 232 -21.15 6.18 -15.57
CA VAL A 232 -21.09 6.25 -14.09
C VAL A 232 -21.87 5.10 -13.47
N TYR A 233 -23.06 4.82 -14.01
CA TYR A 233 -23.89 3.69 -13.58
C TYR A 233 -23.21 2.35 -13.82
N ARG A 234 -22.66 2.15 -15.02
CA ARG A 234 -21.92 0.94 -15.38
C ARG A 234 -20.69 0.75 -14.51
N LEU A 235 -19.97 1.83 -14.20
CA LEU A 235 -18.82 1.79 -13.32
C LEU A 235 -19.21 1.35 -11.91
N ILE A 236 -20.26 1.93 -11.32
CA ILE A 236 -20.76 1.51 -9.99
C ILE A 236 -21.15 0.03 -10.01
N GLN A 237 -21.86 -0.41 -11.05
CA GLN A 237 -22.24 -1.80 -11.25
C GLN A 237 -21.03 -2.76 -11.27
N LEU A 238 -19.98 -2.43 -12.02
CA LEU A 238 -18.76 -3.22 -12.12
C LEU A 238 -17.98 -3.26 -10.79
N VAL A 239 -17.86 -2.13 -10.11
CA VAL A 239 -17.19 -2.05 -8.81
C VAL A 239 -17.93 -2.86 -7.74
N CYS A 240 -19.25 -3.05 -7.87
CA CYS A 240 -20.06 -3.84 -6.94
C CYS A 240 -20.05 -5.36 -7.21
N LEU A 241 -19.31 -5.85 -8.21
CA LEU A 241 -19.21 -7.28 -8.49
C LEU A 241 -18.51 -8.05 -7.34
N PRO A 242 -18.87 -9.32 -7.10
CA PRO A 242 -18.25 -10.12 -6.03
C PRO A 242 -16.74 -10.23 -6.15
N GLU A 243 -16.21 -10.28 -7.37
CA GLU A 243 -14.77 -10.33 -7.65
C GLU A 243 -14.05 -9.06 -7.17
N MET A 244 -14.75 -7.93 -7.08
CA MET A 244 -14.19 -6.68 -6.58
C MET A 244 -14.08 -6.63 -5.06
N LYS A 245 -14.74 -7.55 -4.34
CA LYS A 245 -14.80 -7.55 -2.88
C LYS A 245 -13.41 -7.57 -2.23
N ILE A 246 -12.48 -8.41 -2.71
CA ILE A 246 -11.12 -8.51 -2.15
C ILE A 246 -10.35 -7.19 -2.28
N PHE A 247 -10.49 -6.51 -3.43
CA PHE A 247 -9.86 -5.22 -3.68
C PHE A 247 -10.45 -4.13 -2.78
N LEU A 248 -11.78 -4.07 -2.70
CA LEU A 248 -12.50 -3.11 -1.85
C LEU A 248 -12.21 -3.32 -0.36
N ASP A 249 -12.14 -4.58 0.10
CA ASP A 249 -11.79 -4.93 1.48
C ASP A 249 -10.37 -4.47 1.83
N THR A 250 -9.42 -4.64 0.91
CA THR A 250 -8.04 -4.18 1.07
C THR A 250 -7.96 -2.64 1.11
N VAL A 251 -8.57 -1.97 0.13
CA VAL A 251 -8.61 -0.49 0.07
C VAL A 251 -9.25 0.07 1.33
N ARG A 252 -10.36 -0.51 1.79
CA ARG A 252 -11.05 -0.12 3.03
C ARG A 252 -10.14 -0.25 4.24
N LEU A 253 -9.46 -1.38 4.40
CA LEU A 253 -8.56 -1.64 5.52
C LEU A 253 -7.43 -0.61 5.61
N ILE A 254 -6.85 -0.21 4.47
CA ILE A 254 -5.81 0.82 4.43
C ILE A 254 -6.42 2.20 4.69
N ALA A 255 -7.52 2.54 4.01
CA ALA A 255 -8.18 3.83 4.12
C ALA A 255 -8.59 4.16 5.56
N GLU A 256 -9.03 3.17 6.35
CA GLU A 256 -9.34 3.32 7.78
C GLU A 256 -8.19 3.94 8.58
N ARG A 257 -6.94 3.81 8.14
CA ARG A 257 -5.75 4.37 8.79
C ARG A 257 -5.03 5.44 8.00
N THR A 258 -5.53 5.81 6.82
CA THR A 258 -5.00 6.91 6.02
C THR A 258 -5.58 8.24 6.47
N ASP A 259 -4.75 9.27 6.51
CA ASP A 259 -5.14 10.64 6.85
C ASP A 259 -5.57 11.41 5.59
N ASP A 260 -6.36 12.47 5.78
CA ASP A 260 -6.77 13.41 4.71
C ASP A 260 -7.36 12.75 3.45
N LEU A 261 -8.17 11.69 3.62
CA LEU A 261 -8.77 10.93 2.51
C LEU A 261 -9.50 11.80 1.49
N VAL A 262 -10.18 12.88 1.92
CA VAL A 262 -10.87 13.81 1.01
C VAL A 262 -9.89 14.45 0.02
N VAL A 263 -8.68 14.79 0.47
CA VAL A 263 -7.62 15.35 -0.38
C VAL A 263 -7.12 14.31 -1.38
N GLU A 264 -6.95 13.07 -0.96
CA GLU A 264 -6.51 11.99 -1.85
C GLU A 264 -7.59 11.62 -2.89
N VAL A 265 -8.87 11.58 -2.50
CA VAL A 265 -10.00 11.42 -3.44
C VAL A 265 -10.03 12.56 -4.46
N TRP A 266 -9.85 13.80 -3.99
CA TRP A 266 -9.88 14.98 -4.85
C TRP A 266 -8.78 14.96 -5.93
N LYS A 267 -7.60 14.38 -5.63
CA LYS A 267 -6.54 14.19 -6.64
C LYS A 267 -7.01 13.31 -7.79
N TYR A 268 -7.63 12.16 -7.50
CA TYR A 268 -8.19 11.29 -8.54
C TYR A 268 -9.28 11.97 -9.36
N ILE A 269 -10.15 12.76 -8.72
CA ILE A 269 -11.18 13.56 -9.41
C ILE A 269 -10.55 14.61 -10.33
N LYS A 270 -9.52 15.32 -9.87
CA LYS A 270 -8.82 16.32 -10.69
C LYS A 270 -8.14 15.70 -11.90
N ASP A 271 -7.54 14.53 -11.74
CA ASP A 271 -6.87 13.78 -12.81
C ASP A 271 -7.85 13.09 -13.77
N GLY A 272 -9.17 13.15 -13.52
CA GLY A 272 -10.20 12.48 -14.34
C GLY A 272 -10.21 10.95 -14.20
N LYS A 273 -9.59 10.42 -13.14
CA LYS A 273 -9.49 9.00 -12.83
C LYS A 273 -10.77 8.49 -12.15
N LEU A 274 -11.83 8.32 -12.95
CA LEU A 274 -13.17 7.98 -12.46
C LEU A 274 -13.24 6.59 -11.82
N ALA A 275 -12.53 5.60 -12.34
CA ALA A 275 -12.55 4.23 -11.80
C ALA A 275 -11.93 4.16 -10.40
N GLU A 276 -10.76 4.78 -10.24
CA GLU A 276 -10.04 4.92 -8.98
C GLU A 276 -10.87 5.72 -7.98
N THR A 277 -11.52 6.79 -8.44
CA THR A 277 -12.47 7.57 -7.64
C THR A 277 -13.61 6.69 -7.13
N ALA A 278 -14.22 5.87 -7.99
CA ALA A 278 -15.33 5.00 -7.60
C ALA A 278 -14.90 3.94 -6.57
N VAL A 279 -13.77 3.27 -6.80
CA VAL A 279 -13.19 2.28 -5.87
C VAL A 279 -12.92 2.92 -4.52
N LEU A 280 -12.27 4.09 -4.50
CA LEU A 280 -11.89 4.76 -3.26
C LEU A 280 -13.11 5.31 -2.51
N LEU A 281 -14.03 5.98 -3.20
CA LEU A 281 -15.27 6.50 -2.60
C LEU A 281 -16.08 5.37 -1.97
N LEU A 282 -16.27 4.25 -2.68
CA LEU A 282 -17.11 3.15 -2.20
C LEU A 282 -16.47 2.40 -1.04
N ALA A 283 -15.17 2.08 -1.13
CA ALA A 283 -14.44 1.36 -0.09
C ALA A 283 -14.24 2.22 1.17
N ALA A 284 -13.95 3.51 1.02
CA ALA A 284 -13.60 4.41 2.12
C ALA A 284 -14.76 5.28 2.64
N GLN A 285 -15.98 5.11 2.11
CA GLN A 285 -17.13 5.98 2.41
C GLN A 285 -17.33 6.24 3.90
N LYS A 286 -17.17 5.21 4.75
CA LYS A 286 -17.41 5.33 6.19
C LYS A 286 -16.45 6.36 6.79
N LYS A 287 -15.18 6.33 6.39
CA LYS A 287 -14.20 7.28 6.90
C LYS A 287 -14.34 8.67 6.26
N ILE A 288 -14.77 8.75 4.99
CA ILE A 288 -15.10 10.02 4.33
C ILE A 288 -16.26 10.73 5.07
N ARG A 289 -17.33 10.00 5.44
CA ARG A 289 -18.48 10.52 6.18
C ARG A 289 -18.14 10.99 7.59
N MET A 290 -17.22 10.31 8.28
CA MET A 290 -16.84 10.63 9.66
C MET A 290 -15.99 11.93 9.79
N GLY A 291 -15.75 12.63 8.69
CA GLY A 291 -15.18 13.97 8.62
C GLY A 291 -13.65 13.99 8.68
N SER A 292 -13.04 14.72 7.74
CA SER A 292 -11.60 15.01 7.70
C SER A 292 -11.16 15.87 8.90
N CYS A 293 -9.90 15.75 9.30
CA CYS A 293 -9.27 16.46 10.41
C CYS A 293 -8.87 17.89 10.00
N LEU A 294 -9.81 18.78 9.70
CA LEU A 294 -9.50 20.22 9.57
C LEU A 294 -10.08 21.02 10.74
N LYS A 295 -9.37 20.93 11.88
CA LYS A 295 -9.30 21.83 13.06
C LYS A 295 -10.60 22.29 13.78
N PRO A 296 -10.47 22.74 15.05
CA PRO A 296 -11.57 22.79 16.01
C PRO A 296 -12.16 24.21 16.11
N ASP A 297 -13.13 24.53 15.26
CA ASP A 297 -14.00 25.69 15.48
C ASP A 297 -15.46 25.24 15.34
N GLY A 298 -16.03 24.73 16.43
CA GLY A 298 -17.45 24.80 16.84
C GLY A 298 -18.60 24.44 15.89
N TYR A 299 -18.38 24.22 14.59
CA TYR A 299 -19.37 23.90 13.59
C TYR A 299 -19.31 22.39 13.31
N SER A 300 -20.48 21.76 13.13
CA SER A 300 -20.58 20.34 12.81
C SER A 300 -19.58 19.97 11.71
N LYS A 301 -18.70 18.98 11.96
CA LYS A 301 -17.75 18.48 10.97
C LYS A 301 -18.49 18.28 9.65
N ALA A 302 -18.10 19.03 8.62
CA ALA A 302 -18.68 18.87 7.30
C ALA A 302 -18.39 17.44 6.80
N ASP A 303 -19.43 16.74 6.37
CA ASP A 303 -19.33 15.45 5.71
C ASP A 303 -18.34 15.56 4.54
N GLY A 304 -17.39 14.61 4.45
CA GLY A 304 -16.41 14.59 3.36
C GLY A 304 -17.06 14.53 1.98
N PHE A 305 -18.24 13.90 1.85
CA PHE A 305 -19.00 13.91 0.61
C PHE A 305 -19.55 15.30 0.25
N ALA A 306 -20.01 16.08 1.23
CA ALA A 306 -20.46 17.44 1.00
C ALA A 306 -19.30 18.34 0.53
N ILE A 307 -18.11 18.18 1.12
CA ILE A 307 -16.90 18.88 0.69
C ILE A 307 -16.57 18.52 -0.77
N LEU A 308 -16.52 17.23 -1.10
CA LEU A 308 -16.22 16.77 -2.45
C LEU A 308 -17.25 17.25 -3.48
N SER A 309 -18.53 17.24 -3.12
CA SER A 309 -19.62 17.68 -4.00
C SER A 309 -19.55 19.18 -4.29
N ASN A 310 -19.21 19.99 -3.27
CA ASN A 310 -18.96 21.43 -3.45
C ASN A 310 -17.76 21.67 -4.37
N LEU A 311 -16.63 20.99 -4.11
CA LEU A 311 -15.42 21.11 -4.93
C LEU A 311 -15.69 20.72 -6.40
N CYS A 312 -16.41 19.63 -6.64
CA CYS A 312 -16.80 19.22 -7.99
C CYS A 312 -17.71 20.23 -8.68
N THR A 313 -18.62 20.87 -7.92
CA THR A 313 -19.53 21.89 -8.44
C THR A 313 -18.78 23.17 -8.82
N GLU A 314 -17.84 23.61 -7.98
CA GLU A 314 -16.96 24.75 -8.26
C GLU A 314 -16.11 24.50 -9.52
N ASP A 315 -15.49 23.32 -9.64
CA ASP A 315 -14.72 22.91 -10.83
C ASP A 315 -15.60 22.92 -12.09
N ALA A 316 -16.85 22.42 -12.01
CA ALA A 316 -17.77 22.41 -13.13
C ALA A 316 -18.20 23.82 -13.58
N VAL A 317 -18.48 24.73 -12.63
CA VAL A 317 -18.84 26.13 -12.90
C VAL A 317 -17.66 26.89 -13.53
N ALA A 318 -16.43 26.63 -13.06
CA ALA A 318 -15.23 27.26 -13.62
C ALA A 318 -15.04 26.90 -15.11
N ILE A 319 -15.25 25.63 -15.47
CA ILE A 319 -15.18 25.19 -16.88
C ILE A 319 -16.28 25.83 -17.72
N ASP A 320 -17.50 25.96 -17.20
CA ASP A 320 -18.59 26.64 -17.91
C ASP A 320 -18.25 28.10 -18.22
N LEU A 321 -17.65 28.81 -17.27
CA LEU A 321 -17.14 30.16 -17.49
C LEU A 321 -16.04 30.18 -18.56
N GLU A 322 -15.09 29.26 -18.54
CA GLU A 322 -14.03 29.18 -19.54
C GLU A 322 -14.56 28.91 -20.96
N ILE A 323 -15.58 28.04 -21.10
CA ILE A 323 -16.24 27.77 -22.38
C ILE A 323 -16.91 29.03 -22.93
N THR A 324 -17.56 29.84 -22.07
CA THR A 324 -18.20 31.08 -22.53
C THR A 324 -17.20 32.14 -23.01
N GLN A 325 -15.98 32.10 -22.49
CA GLN A 325 -14.90 33.05 -22.81
C GLN A 325 -14.10 32.62 -24.06
N ASN A 326 -13.87 31.32 -24.27
CA ASN A 326 -13.04 30.79 -25.37
C ASN A 326 -13.87 30.40 -26.61
N ARG A 327 -13.97 31.29 -27.61
CA ARG A 327 -14.98 31.15 -28.69
C ARG A 327 -14.72 30.10 -29.78
N VAL A 328 -13.50 29.63 -30.09
CA VAL A 328 -13.32 28.80 -31.32
C VAL A 328 -12.28 27.67 -31.25
N GLY A 329 -11.14 27.81 -30.54
CA GLY A 329 -10.01 26.88 -30.70
C GLY A 329 -10.02 25.56 -29.90
N LYS A 330 -10.63 25.53 -28.71
CA LYS A 330 -10.56 24.38 -27.76
C LYS A 330 -11.91 23.75 -27.41
N LYS A 331 -12.95 24.07 -28.17
CA LYS A 331 -14.35 23.75 -27.79
C LYS A 331 -14.59 22.26 -27.53
N GLN A 332 -14.01 21.38 -28.34
CA GLN A 332 -14.17 19.92 -28.17
C GLN A 332 -13.43 19.38 -26.95
N GLN A 333 -12.24 19.91 -26.65
CA GLN A 333 -11.46 19.52 -25.47
C GLN A 333 -12.16 19.97 -24.19
N LEU A 334 -12.60 21.23 -24.12
CA LEU A 334 -13.34 21.77 -22.98
C LEU A 334 -14.69 21.06 -22.78
N LYS A 335 -15.37 20.65 -23.87
CA LYS A 335 -16.59 19.84 -23.78
C LYS A 335 -16.31 18.46 -23.15
N ALA A 336 -15.23 17.80 -23.55
CA ALA A 336 -14.84 16.51 -22.97
C ALA A 336 -14.45 16.64 -21.48
N GLU A 337 -13.73 17.71 -21.13
CA GLU A 337 -13.35 18.01 -19.75
C GLU A 337 -14.58 18.31 -18.87
N LYS A 338 -15.51 19.12 -19.37
CA LYS A 338 -16.81 19.37 -18.73
C LYS A 338 -17.56 18.06 -18.45
N ASN A 339 -17.62 17.16 -19.44
CA ASN A 339 -18.30 15.87 -19.27
C ASN A 339 -17.63 15.03 -18.17
N LEU A 340 -16.30 15.00 -18.10
CA LEU A 340 -15.57 14.29 -17.05
C LEU A 340 -15.87 14.86 -15.65
N LYS A 341 -15.87 16.18 -15.50
CA LYS A 341 -16.23 16.82 -14.21
C LYS A 341 -17.68 16.54 -13.82
N HIS A 342 -18.60 16.57 -14.78
CA HIS A 342 -20.00 16.22 -14.53
C HIS A 342 -20.16 14.75 -14.11
N MET A 343 -19.45 13.81 -14.76
CA MET A 343 -19.44 12.41 -14.36
C MET A 343 -18.84 12.20 -12.97
N ALA A 344 -17.77 12.92 -12.61
CA ALA A 344 -17.19 12.88 -11.28
C ALA A 344 -18.18 13.38 -10.21
N LEU A 345 -18.86 14.52 -10.46
CA LEU A 345 -19.90 15.03 -9.58
C LEU A 345 -21.03 14.01 -9.39
N MET A 346 -21.53 13.44 -10.49
CA MET A 346 -22.58 12.41 -10.44
C MET A 346 -22.14 11.17 -9.65
N LEU A 347 -20.89 10.73 -9.80
CA LEU A 347 -20.34 9.60 -9.06
C LEU A 347 -20.25 9.91 -7.55
N VAL A 348 -19.78 11.10 -7.17
CA VAL A 348 -19.71 11.54 -5.77
C VAL A 348 -21.11 11.56 -5.14
N ILE A 349 -22.10 12.15 -5.82
CA ILE A 349 -23.49 12.20 -5.33
C ILE A 349 -24.08 10.79 -5.23
N ALA A 350 -23.93 9.95 -6.27
CA ALA A 350 -24.47 8.60 -6.28
C ALA A 350 -23.93 7.74 -5.12
N ILE A 351 -22.63 7.80 -4.83
CA ILE A 351 -22.05 7.08 -3.70
C ILE A 351 -22.39 7.76 -2.37
N SER A 352 -22.52 9.09 -2.32
CA SER A 352 -23.00 9.80 -1.13
C SER A 352 -24.40 9.36 -0.70
N GLU A 353 -25.30 9.08 -1.65
CA GLU A 353 -26.68 8.70 -1.35
C GLU A 353 -26.85 7.19 -1.20
N ALA A 354 -26.34 6.39 -2.13
CA ALA A 354 -26.57 4.95 -2.18
C ALA A 354 -25.42 4.11 -1.58
N GLY A 355 -24.29 4.73 -1.26
CA GLY A 355 -23.05 4.04 -0.91
C GLY A 355 -23.20 3.07 0.26
N GLU A 356 -23.93 3.41 1.31
CA GLU A 356 -24.04 2.56 2.51
C GLU A 356 -24.80 1.26 2.21
N ALA A 357 -25.86 1.36 1.40
CA ALA A 357 -26.61 0.22 0.91
C ALA A 357 -25.75 -0.64 -0.04
N LEU A 358 -24.99 -0.01 -0.93
CA LEU A 358 -24.07 -0.71 -1.84
C LEU A 358 -22.95 -1.43 -1.08
N ASP A 359 -22.33 -0.81 -0.07
CA ASP A 359 -21.27 -1.44 0.73
C ASP A 359 -21.81 -2.59 1.59
N SER A 360 -23.00 -2.42 2.17
CA SER A 360 -23.68 -3.52 2.88
C SER A 360 -23.96 -4.69 1.94
N TYR A 361 -24.39 -4.41 0.71
CA TYR A 361 -24.63 -5.41 -0.32
C TYR A 361 -23.35 -6.15 -0.73
N ILE A 362 -22.25 -5.42 -0.98
CA ILE A 362 -20.95 -5.99 -1.35
C ILE A 362 -20.38 -6.87 -0.23
N ARG A 363 -20.51 -6.44 1.03
CA ARG A 363 -20.04 -7.23 2.18
C ARG A 363 -20.81 -8.53 2.37
N ALA A 364 -22.06 -8.58 1.93
CA ALA A 364 -22.89 -9.77 1.98
C ALA A 364 -22.52 -10.80 0.89
N HIS A 365 -21.72 -10.42 -0.12
CA HIS A 365 -21.22 -11.38 -1.10
C HIS A 365 -20.37 -12.44 -0.40
N PRO A 366 -20.54 -13.74 -0.75
CA PRO A 366 -19.76 -14.81 -0.16
C PRO A 366 -18.27 -14.56 -0.44
N GLU A 367 -17.44 -14.80 0.58
CA GLU A 367 -16.00 -14.95 0.36
C GLU A 367 -15.82 -16.13 -0.58
N VAL A 368 -15.16 -15.93 -1.71
CA VAL A 368 -15.06 -16.96 -2.76
C VAL A 368 -14.13 -18.08 -2.27
N PRO A 369 -14.66 -19.29 -2.06
CA PRO A 369 -14.01 -20.44 -2.67
C PRO A 369 -15.05 -21.33 -3.38
N ASN A 370 -14.83 -21.57 -4.67
CA ASN A 370 -15.44 -22.66 -5.47
C ASN A 370 -16.98 -22.85 -5.40
N ALA A 371 -17.63 -22.56 -6.53
CA ALA A 371 -18.96 -23.05 -6.89
C ALA A 371 -20.17 -22.49 -6.13
N MET A 372 -20.32 -21.16 -6.13
CA MET A 372 -21.64 -20.55 -6.31
C MET A 372 -21.43 -19.19 -6.98
N GLN A 373 -21.43 -19.18 -8.31
CA GLN A 373 -21.51 -17.93 -9.07
C GLN A 373 -22.88 -17.34 -8.74
N VAL A 374 -22.94 -16.34 -7.86
CA VAL A 374 -24.07 -15.40 -7.93
C VAL A 374 -24.02 -14.89 -9.35
N ALA A 375 -25.06 -15.17 -10.14
CA ALA A 375 -25.05 -14.78 -11.54
C ALA A 375 -24.83 -13.27 -11.58
N HIS A 376 -23.85 -12.78 -12.35
CA HIS A 376 -23.59 -11.34 -12.46
C HIS A 376 -24.87 -10.56 -12.74
N VAL A 377 -25.81 -11.17 -13.48
CA VAL A 377 -27.17 -10.66 -13.71
C VAL A 377 -27.92 -10.30 -12.42
N GLU A 378 -27.88 -11.16 -11.40
CA GLU A 378 -28.55 -10.94 -10.12
C GLU A 378 -27.88 -9.81 -9.34
N VAL A 379 -26.55 -9.77 -9.34
CA VAL A 379 -25.76 -8.68 -8.72
C VAL A 379 -26.10 -7.35 -9.36
N LEU A 380 -26.07 -7.29 -10.69
CA LEU A 380 -26.37 -6.09 -11.46
C LEU A 380 -27.82 -5.61 -11.24
N LYS A 381 -28.78 -6.53 -11.17
CA LYS A 381 -30.17 -6.21 -10.82
C LYS A 381 -30.29 -5.67 -9.40
N GLY A 382 -29.61 -6.28 -8.43
CA GLY A 382 -29.57 -5.83 -7.04
C GLY A 382 -29.01 -4.41 -6.91
N VAL A 383 -27.84 -4.16 -7.50
CA VAL A 383 -27.20 -2.84 -7.53
C VAL A 383 -28.10 -1.81 -8.21
N SER A 384 -28.71 -2.17 -9.34
CA SER A 384 -29.64 -1.27 -10.04
C SER A 384 -30.88 -0.95 -9.21
N SER A 385 -31.41 -1.91 -8.45
CA SER A 385 -32.52 -1.68 -7.53
C SER A 385 -32.13 -0.73 -6.41
N ILE A 386 -30.93 -0.87 -5.85
CA ILE A 386 -30.41 0.02 -4.80
C ILE A 386 -30.30 1.45 -5.33
N LEU A 387 -29.71 1.62 -6.51
CA LEU A 387 -29.57 2.93 -7.15
C LEU A 387 -30.93 3.59 -7.43
N LYS A 388 -31.89 2.83 -7.98
CA LYS A 388 -33.26 3.31 -8.23
C LYS A 388 -33.97 3.79 -6.97
N ASN A 389 -33.82 3.04 -5.87
CA ASN A 389 -34.42 3.41 -4.58
C ASN A 389 -33.85 4.73 -4.02
N HIS A 390 -32.65 5.12 -4.45
CA HIS A 390 -32.01 6.38 -4.08
C HIS A 390 -32.12 7.45 -5.20
N GLY A 391 -33.03 7.26 -6.17
CA GLY A 391 -33.32 8.26 -7.22
C GLY A 391 -32.40 8.21 -8.45
N PHE A 392 -31.51 7.23 -8.55
CA PHE A 392 -30.58 7.07 -9.68
C PHE A 392 -31.12 6.03 -10.68
N CYS A 393 -31.57 6.50 -11.85
CA CYS A 393 -32.08 5.66 -12.95
C CYS A 393 -31.30 5.95 -14.24
N PRO A 394 -30.57 4.98 -14.83
CA PRO A 394 -29.93 5.17 -16.12
C PRO A 394 -30.96 5.27 -17.26
N THR A 395 -30.58 5.94 -18.34
CA THR A 395 -31.43 6.20 -19.51
C THR A 395 -31.35 5.13 -20.62
N GLY A 396 -30.39 4.19 -20.55
CA GLY A 396 -30.11 3.19 -21.59
C GLY A 396 -29.79 1.77 -21.09
N GLU A 397 -29.57 0.86 -22.06
CA GLU A 397 -29.54 -0.61 -21.93
C GLU A 397 -28.63 -1.16 -20.82
N CYS A 398 -29.14 -2.18 -20.12
CA CYS A 398 -28.39 -2.95 -19.11
C CYS A 398 -27.11 -3.55 -19.73
N ILE A 399 -26.04 -3.69 -18.93
CA ILE A 399 -24.77 -4.33 -19.33
C ILE A 399 -25.06 -5.63 -20.11
N ASN A 400 -24.53 -5.75 -21.33
CA ASN A 400 -24.60 -7.00 -22.08
C ASN A 400 -23.71 -8.05 -21.40
N ILE A 401 -24.37 -8.92 -20.63
CA ILE A 401 -23.78 -9.99 -19.83
C ILE A 401 -23.05 -11.03 -20.70
N GLU A 402 -23.40 -11.18 -21.99
CA GLU A 402 -22.76 -12.15 -22.89
C GLU A 402 -21.27 -11.87 -23.10
N ASN A 403 -20.87 -10.60 -23.05
CA ASN A 403 -19.46 -10.21 -23.11
C ASN A 403 -18.70 -10.66 -21.85
N LEU A 404 -19.32 -10.66 -20.66
CA LEU A 404 -18.69 -11.14 -19.42
C LEU A 404 -18.53 -12.68 -19.41
N TYR A 405 -19.45 -13.42 -20.06
CA TYR A 405 -19.42 -14.90 -20.14
C TYR A 405 -18.34 -15.46 -21.08
N PHE A 406 -18.03 -14.78 -22.18
CA PHE A 406 -16.98 -15.22 -23.13
C PHE A 406 -15.62 -15.40 -22.44
N PHE A 407 -15.33 -14.59 -21.42
CA PHE A 407 -14.06 -14.62 -20.68
C PHE A 407 -14.02 -15.67 -19.56
N TYR A 408 -15.17 -16.22 -19.15
CA TYR A 408 -15.23 -17.33 -18.19
C TYR A 408 -14.92 -18.68 -18.85
N ALA A 409 -15.27 -18.85 -20.13
CA ALA A 409 -15.03 -20.07 -20.89
C ALA A 409 -13.53 -20.31 -21.17
N ASP A 410 -12.76 -19.24 -21.44
CA ASP A 410 -11.32 -19.31 -21.71
C ASP A 410 -10.51 -19.74 -20.47
N HIS A 411 -11.06 -19.52 -19.27
CA HIS A 411 -10.46 -19.95 -18.01
C HIS A 411 -10.73 -21.41 -17.66
N MET A 412 -11.86 -21.98 -18.10
CA MET A 412 -12.21 -23.40 -17.87
C MET A 412 -11.41 -24.36 -18.77
N ILE A 413 -11.03 -23.92 -19.97
CA ILE A 413 -10.19 -24.71 -20.89
C ILE A 413 -8.74 -24.82 -20.36
N ASN A 414 -8.27 -23.84 -19.58
CA ASN A 414 -6.89 -23.75 -19.13
C ASN A 414 -6.62 -24.25 -17.70
N ASN A 415 -7.64 -24.69 -16.94
CA ASN A 415 -7.46 -25.13 -15.55
C ASN A 415 -8.27 -26.40 -15.22
N HIS A 416 -7.69 -27.57 -15.52
CA HIS A 416 -8.17 -28.85 -14.97
C HIS A 416 -7.54 -29.15 -13.59
N PRO A 417 -8.32 -29.72 -12.64
CA PRO A 417 -7.86 -30.00 -11.29
C PRO A 417 -7.14 -31.36 -11.24
N GLY A 418 -5.83 -31.35 -11.40
CA GLY A 418 -5.03 -32.57 -11.33
C GLY A 418 -3.52 -32.41 -11.56
N CYS A 419 -3.05 -31.21 -11.88
CA CYS A 419 -1.63 -30.98 -12.08
C CYS A 419 -1.01 -30.35 -10.82
N PRO A 420 0.03 -30.97 -10.20
CA PRO A 420 0.79 -30.28 -9.17
C PRO A 420 1.34 -29.00 -9.79
N MET A 421 1.31 -27.88 -9.05
CA MET A 421 2.00 -26.62 -9.40
C MET A 421 3.49 -26.92 -9.67
N LYS A 422 3.79 -27.39 -10.88
CA LYS A 422 5.11 -27.64 -11.40
C LYS A 422 5.45 -26.42 -12.23
N SER A 423 6.32 -25.60 -11.64
CA SER A 423 7.30 -24.80 -12.36
C SER A 423 6.78 -24.11 -13.62
N CYS A 424 5.90 -23.11 -13.44
CA CYS A 424 5.86 -22.02 -14.42
C CYS A 424 7.10 -21.15 -14.22
N PRO A 425 7.96 -20.95 -15.23
CA PRO A 425 9.01 -19.94 -15.19
C PRO A 425 8.37 -18.56 -15.40
N THR A 426 7.58 -18.10 -14.44
CA THR A 426 6.96 -16.76 -14.45
C THR A 426 7.02 -16.04 -13.10
N ASN A 427 7.88 -16.48 -12.17
CA ASN A 427 8.23 -15.70 -10.97
C ASN A 427 9.00 -14.38 -11.25
N MET A 428 9.06 -13.93 -12.52
CA MET A 428 9.46 -12.58 -12.93
C MET A 428 8.30 -11.74 -13.53
N GLY A 429 7.08 -12.27 -13.64
CA GLY A 429 5.97 -11.64 -14.37
C GLY A 429 5.00 -10.78 -13.54
N MET A 430 4.88 -10.98 -12.23
CA MET A 430 4.14 -10.07 -11.35
C MET A 430 5.01 -8.92 -10.80
N LEU A 431 6.33 -8.97 -11.02
CA LEU A 431 7.30 -7.95 -10.61
C LEU A 431 7.39 -6.75 -11.58
N GLN A 432 6.44 -6.59 -12.50
CA GLN A 432 6.35 -5.46 -13.44
C GLN A 432 4.99 -4.74 -13.44
N LEU A 433 4.17 -4.89 -12.40
CA LEU A 433 2.90 -4.16 -12.28
C LEU A 433 3.07 -2.65 -11.99
N ILE A 434 4.29 -2.12 -11.99
CA ILE A 434 4.56 -0.68 -12.11
C ILE A 434 5.55 -0.46 -13.26
N ARG A 435 5.09 -0.70 -14.49
CA ARG A 435 5.53 0.07 -15.66
C ARG A 435 4.42 1.05 -16.02
N ILE A 436 4.41 2.20 -15.36
CA ILE A 436 3.84 3.40 -15.99
C ILE A 436 4.97 3.92 -16.88
N CYS A 437 4.87 3.68 -18.19
CA CYS A 437 5.73 4.35 -19.16
C CYS A 437 5.45 5.87 -19.16
N PRO A 438 6.45 6.71 -19.46
CA PRO A 438 6.34 8.17 -19.47
C PRO A 438 5.29 8.71 -20.45
#